data_AF-A0A2V8IWK8-F1
#
_entry.id   AF-A0A2V8IWK8-F1
#
_cell.length_a   1.000
_cell.length_b   1.000
_cell.length_c   1.000
_cell.angle_alpha   90.00
_cell.angle_beta   90.00
_cell.angle_gamma   90.00
#
_symmetry.space_group_name_H-M   'P 1'
#
loop_
_entity.id
_entity.type
_entity.pdbx_description
1 polymer ?
#
loop_
_entity_poly.entity_id
_entity_poly.type
_entity_poly.pdbx_seq_one_letter_code
_entity_poly.pdbx_strand_id
1 'polypeptide(L)'
;GNSVATLVWHIAGNFNSRFTDFLSSDGEKSWRNRDSEFQPRDGVSRTELLERWNSGWRTLFAALGDLSDDDLSRMVTIRGEKSPAHQALHRLLAHTSYHVGQIVYLAKAFRGAEWNSLSIPPGKSEEYNRNPTREKPPR
;
A
#
# COMPACT_ATOMS: atom_id res chain seq x y z
N GLY A 1 8.52 16.90 -3.93
CA GLY A 1 7.93 15.68 -3.33
C GLY A 1 7.34 14.80 -4.41
N ASN A 2 6.98 13.55 -4.12
CA ASN A 2 6.38 12.63 -5.11
C ASN A 2 4.90 12.95 -5.35
N SER A 3 4.42 12.77 -6.58
CA SER A 3 2.98 12.88 -6.91
C SER A 3 2.21 11.64 -6.45
N VAL A 4 0.88 11.70 -6.43
CA VAL A 4 0.03 10.52 -6.17
C VAL A 4 0.31 9.41 -7.18
N ALA A 5 0.49 9.74 -8.46
CA ALA A 5 0.82 8.75 -9.50
C ALA A 5 2.16 8.07 -9.22
N THR A 6 3.21 8.83 -8.89
CA THR A 6 4.51 8.26 -8.52
C THR A 6 4.41 7.30 -7.33
N LEU A 7 3.66 7.67 -6.29
CA LEU A 7 3.47 6.83 -5.10
C LEU A 7 2.70 5.54 -5.42
N VAL A 8 1.67 5.61 -6.28
CA VAL A 8 0.94 4.43 -6.76
C VAL A 8 1.86 3.48 -7.53
N TRP A 9 2.70 4.01 -8.45
CA TRP A 9 3.65 3.17 -9.19
C TRP A 9 4.67 2.50 -8.29
N HIS A 10 5.14 3.22 -7.27
CA HIS A 10 6.08 2.71 -6.28
C HIS A 10 5.47 1.59 -5.43
N ILE A 11 4.28 1.80 -4.86
CA ILE A 11 3.60 0.77 -4.06
C ILE A 11 3.33 -0.47 -4.92
N ALA A 12 2.78 -0.29 -6.13
CA ALA A 12 2.50 -1.41 -7.01
C ALA A 12 3.77 -2.16 -7.46
N GLY A 13 4.84 -1.44 -7.78
CA GLY A 13 6.14 -2.04 -8.12
C GLY A 13 6.76 -2.79 -6.95
N ASN A 14 6.65 -2.26 -5.74
CA ASN A 14 7.05 -2.94 -4.52
C ASN A 14 6.28 -4.25 -4.35
N PHE A 15 4.94 -4.23 -4.38
CA PHE A 15 4.15 -5.45 -4.20
C PHE A 15 4.42 -6.50 -5.27
N ASN A 16 4.43 -6.10 -6.54
CA ASN A 16 4.73 -7.03 -7.63
C ASN A 16 6.08 -7.69 -7.43
N SER A 17 7.10 -6.93 -7.02
CA SER A 17 8.45 -7.48 -6.84
C SER A 17 8.54 -8.35 -5.59
N ARG A 18 8.05 -7.87 -4.45
CA ARG A 18 8.20 -8.55 -3.17
C ARG A 18 7.37 -9.84 -3.08
N PHE A 19 6.21 -9.89 -3.74
CA PHE A 19 5.22 -10.97 -3.52
C PHE A 19 5.06 -11.94 -4.68
N THR A 20 5.62 -11.66 -5.86
CA THR A 20 5.79 -12.72 -6.88
C THR A 20 6.74 -13.77 -6.30
N ASP A 21 6.32 -15.03 -6.24
CA ASP A 21 7.14 -16.15 -5.74
C ASP A 21 7.70 -15.89 -4.31
N PHE A 22 6.87 -15.32 -3.42
CA PHE A 22 7.26 -14.76 -2.12
C PHE A 22 8.13 -15.70 -1.26
N LEU A 23 7.81 -17.00 -1.24
CA LEU A 23 8.50 -18.01 -0.43
C LEU A 23 9.65 -18.72 -1.16
N SER A 24 9.80 -18.53 -2.47
CA SER A 24 10.66 -19.36 -3.32
C SER A 24 11.76 -18.60 -4.06
N SER A 25 11.71 -17.28 -4.13
CA SER A 25 12.78 -16.47 -4.74
C SER A 25 12.95 -15.11 -4.08
N ASP A 26 14.04 -14.41 -4.39
CA ASP A 26 14.30 -13.07 -3.85
C ASP A 26 13.17 -12.10 -4.22
N GLY A 27 12.68 -11.34 -3.25
CA GLY A 27 11.69 -10.29 -3.47
C GLY A 27 12.21 -9.08 -4.24
N GLU A 28 13.50 -8.97 -4.54
CA GLU A 28 14.04 -8.04 -5.53
C GLU A 28 14.17 -8.74 -6.89
N LYS A 29 13.15 -8.58 -7.74
CA LYS A 29 13.11 -9.25 -9.03
C LYS A 29 14.01 -8.53 -10.03
N SER A 30 14.68 -9.30 -10.90
CA SER A 30 15.57 -8.75 -11.94
C SER A 30 14.86 -7.83 -12.92
N TRP A 31 13.56 -8.03 -13.15
CA TRP A 31 12.75 -7.18 -14.00
C TRP A 31 12.33 -5.85 -13.33
N ARG A 32 12.54 -5.68 -12.02
CA ARG A 32 12.08 -4.50 -11.30
C ARG A 32 13.04 -3.34 -11.53
N ASN A 33 12.60 -2.35 -12.29
CA ASN A 33 13.30 -1.08 -12.41
C ASN A 33 12.74 -0.08 -11.39
N ARG A 34 13.31 -0.06 -10.18
CA ARG A 34 12.85 0.83 -9.10
C ARG A 34 12.92 2.31 -9.49
N ASP A 35 13.98 2.75 -10.16
CA ASP A 35 14.16 4.18 -10.46
C ASP A 35 13.10 4.68 -11.44
N SER A 36 12.66 3.81 -12.36
CA SER A 36 11.51 4.11 -13.24
C SER A 36 10.23 4.40 -12.45
N GLU A 37 10.02 3.79 -11.27
CA GLU A 37 8.83 4.03 -10.43
C GLU A 37 8.74 5.51 -10.01
N PHE A 38 9.87 6.22 -9.93
CA PHE A 38 9.98 7.61 -9.49
C PHE A 38 10.01 8.65 -10.60
N GLN A 39 10.07 8.22 -11.88
CA GLN A 39 10.06 9.14 -13.00
C GLN A 39 8.73 9.92 -13.11
N PRO A 40 8.76 11.17 -13.60
CA PRO A 40 7.55 11.91 -13.94
C PRO A 40 6.66 11.12 -14.90
N ARG A 41 5.34 11.27 -14.73
CA ARG A 41 4.34 10.65 -15.59
C ARG A 41 3.26 11.67 -15.89
N ASP A 42 3.22 12.12 -17.14
CA ASP A 42 2.23 13.06 -17.62
C ASP A 42 1.06 12.32 -18.24
N GLY A 43 -0.15 12.88 -18.10
CA GLY A 43 -1.35 12.34 -18.77
C GLY A 43 -1.89 11.02 -18.22
N VAL A 44 -1.44 10.57 -17.04
CA VAL A 44 -1.96 9.33 -16.41
C VAL A 44 -3.47 9.45 -16.19
N SER A 45 -4.22 8.59 -16.86
CA SER A 45 -5.68 8.54 -16.69
C SER A 45 -6.06 7.92 -15.34
N ARG A 46 -7.28 8.19 -14.87
CA ARG A 46 -7.82 7.53 -13.67
C ARG A 46 -7.83 6.01 -13.81
N THR A 47 -8.19 5.51 -14.99
CA THR A 47 -8.25 4.07 -15.28
C THR A 47 -6.86 3.45 -15.16
N GLU A 48 -5.87 4.04 -15.81
CA GLU A 48 -4.48 3.55 -15.77
C GLU A 48 -3.90 3.58 -14.35
N LEU A 49 -4.17 4.66 -13.60
CA LEU A 49 -3.76 4.77 -12.20
C LEU A 49 -4.34 3.63 -11.36
N LEU A 50 -5.64 3.33 -11.53
CA LEU A 50 -6.33 2.28 -10.78
C LEU A 50 -5.91 0.88 -11.22
N GLU A 51 -5.69 0.65 -12.51
CA GLU A 51 -5.15 -0.63 -13.00
C GLU A 51 -3.77 -0.89 -12.41
N ARG A 52 -2.90 0.13 -12.40
CA ARG A 52 -1.58 0.02 -11.78
C ARG A 52 -1.69 -0.26 -10.28
N TRP A 53 -2.51 0.50 -9.56
CA TRP A 53 -2.76 0.30 -8.14
C TRP A 53 -3.23 -1.12 -7.84
N ASN A 54 -4.28 -1.58 -8.55
CA ASN A 54 -4.88 -2.88 -8.36
C ASN A 54 -3.95 -4.03 -8.75
N SER A 55 -3.03 -3.83 -9.70
CA SER A 55 -2.05 -4.85 -10.07
C SER A 55 -1.18 -5.28 -8.87
N GLY A 56 -0.69 -4.31 -8.10
CA GLY A 56 0.12 -4.59 -6.91
C GLY A 56 -0.68 -5.33 -5.84
N TRP A 57 -1.89 -4.87 -5.54
CA TRP A 57 -2.76 -5.50 -4.55
C TRP A 57 -3.13 -6.92 -4.93
N ARG A 58 -3.41 -7.18 -6.21
CA ARG A 58 -3.70 -8.52 -6.70
C ARG A 58 -2.52 -9.47 -6.45
N THR A 59 -1.29 -9.04 -6.74
CA THR A 59 -0.09 -9.86 -6.46
C THR A 59 0.11 -10.10 -4.98
N LEU A 60 -0.07 -9.07 -4.13
CA LEU A 60 0.01 -9.23 -2.68
C LEU A 60 -1.04 -10.22 -2.16
N PHE A 61 -2.32 -10.04 -2.52
CA PHE A 61 -3.39 -10.87 -2.00
C PHE A 61 -3.34 -12.31 -2.51
N ALA A 62 -2.88 -12.54 -3.74
CA ALA A 62 -2.62 -13.89 -4.22
C ALA A 62 -1.57 -14.58 -3.34
N ALA A 63 -0.44 -13.92 -3.10
CA ALA A 63 0.62 -14.47 -2.25
C ALA A 63 0.15 -14.72 -0.81
N LEU A 64 -0.62 -13.79 -0.21
CA LEU A 64 -1.16 -13.96 1.14
C LEU A 64 -2.20 -15.07 1.23
N GLY A 65 -3.02 -15.26 0.20
CA GLY A 65 -4.05 -16.32 0.15
C GLY A 65 -3.47 -17.73 0.15
N ASP A 66 -2.23 -17.88 -0.28
CA ASP A 66 -1.51 -19.16 -0.32
C ASP A 66 -0.70 -19.44 0.95
N LEU A 67 -0.60 -18.48 1.90
CA LEU A 67 0.17 -18.66 3.13
C LEU A 67 -0.62 -19.44 4.20
N SER A 68 0.08 -20.35 4.86
CA SER A 68 -0.33 -20.95 6.13
C SER A 68 0.39 -20.31 7.32
N ASP A 69 -0.07 -20.60 8.54
CA ASP A 69 0.58 -20.14 9.78
C ASP A 69 2.02 -20.65 9.89
N ASP A 70 2.29 -21.88 9.43
CA ASP A 70 3.63 -22.47 9.42
C ASP A 70 4.60 -21.67 8.53
N ASP A 71 4.08 -21.10 7.43
CA ASP A 71 4.89 -20.30 6.51
C ASP A 71 5.38 -18.99 7.11
N LEU A 72 4.73 -18.46 8.16
CA LEU A 72 5.12 -17.20 8.80
C LEU A 72 6.52 -17.25 9.40
N SER A 73 6.99 -18.45 9.76
CA SER A 73 8.33 -18.70 10.30
C SER A 73 9.40 -18.95 9.22
N ARG A 74 9.01 -19.18 7.96
CA ARG A 74 9.94 -19.48 6.86
C ARG A 74 10.79 -18.27 6.53
N MET A 75 12.04 -18.53 6.17
CA MET A 75 12.95 -17.47 5.72
C MET A 75 12.62 -17.08 4.28
N VAL A 76 12.32 -15.80 4.07
CA VAL A 76 12.21 -15.17 2.75
C VAL A 76 13.43 -14.31 2.49
N THR A 77 13.80 -14.13 1.23
CA THR A 77 14.95 -13.31 0.83
C THR A 77 14.43 -12.03 0.18
N ILE A 78 14.93 -10.88 0.62
CA ILE A 78 14.58 -9.57 0.06
C ILE A 78 15.89 -8.78 -0.09
N ARG A 79 16.32 -8.53 -1.32
CA ARG A 79 17.60 -7.86 -1.65
C ARG A 79 18.81 -8.61 -1.09
N GLY A 80 18.81 -9.93 -1.22
CA GLY A 80 19.85 -10.81 -0.68
C GLY A 80 19.76 -11.07 0.82
N GLU A 81 18.96 -10.30 1.56
CA GLU A 81 18.84 -10.43 3.01
C GLU A 81 17.72 -11.39 3.39
N LYS A 82 18.03 -12.35 4.26
CA LYS A 82 17.07 -13.34 4.74
C LYS A 82 16.40 -12.86 6.03
N SER A 83 15.08 -12.98 6.08
CA SER A 83 14.30 -12.74 7.30
C SER A 83 13.07 -13.64 7.35
N PRO A 84 12.50 -13.94 8.53
CA PRO A 84 11.24 -14.66 8.63
C PRO A 84 10.11 -13.92 7.88
N ALA A 85 9.19 -14.66 7.26
CA ALA A 85 8.10 -14.11 6.47
C ALA A 85 7.26 -13.08 7.23
N HIS A 86 6.94 -13.32 8.51
CA HIS A 86 6.20 -12.35 9.33
C HIS A 86 6.92 -11.00 9.48
N GLN A 87 8.27 -11.00 9.55
CA GLN A 87 9.03 -9.75 9.62
C GLN A 87 8.99 -9.00 8.30
N ALA A 88 9.06 -9.71 7.17
CA ALA A 88 8.91 -9.12 5.84
C ALA A 88 7.51 -8.49 5.67
N LEU A 89 6.46 -9.19 6.10
CA LEU A 89 5.09 -8.69 6.10
C LEU A 89 4.94 -7.42 6.97
N HIS A 90 5.51 -7.41 8.17
CA HIS A 90 5.45 -6.24 9.04
C HIS A 90 6.19 -5.03 8.44
N ARG A 91 7.37 -5.25 7.83
CA ARG A 91 8.10 -4.21 7.10
C ARG A 91 7.28 -3.65 5.94
N LEU A 92 6.57 -4.51 5.19
CA LEU A 92 5.69 -4.09 4.11
C LEU A 92 4.52 -3.24 4.62
N LEU A 93 3.88 -3.65 5.72
CA LEU A 93 2.77 -2.92 6.32
C LEU A 93 3.19 -1.50 6.67
N ALA A 94 4.35 -1.34 7.32
CA ALA A 94 4.90 -0.03 7.66
C ALA A 94 5.22 0.81 6.42
N HIS A 95 5.89 0.23 5.42
CA HIS A 95 6.22 0.90 4.15
C HIS A 95 4.96 1.37 3.39
N THR A 96 3.97 0.50 3.27
CA THR A 96 2.71 0.80 2.59
C THR A 96 1.94 1.90 3.32
N SER A 97 1.81 1.79 4.65
CA SER A 97 1.10 2.78 5.47
C SER A 97 1.74 4.16 5.35
N TYR A 98 3.08 4.23 5.33
CA TYR A 98 3.80 5.48 5.11
C TYR A 98 3.43 6.14 3.79
N HIS A 99 3.47 5.40 2.67
CA HIS A 99 3.17 5.96 1.35
C HIS A 99 1.67 6.23 1.14
N VAL A 100 0.77 5.43 1.70
CA VAL A 100 -0.67 5.74 1.73
C VAL A 100 -0.93 7.03 2.52
N GLY A 101 -0.22 7.23 3.63
CA GLY A 101 -0.27 8.49 4.38
C GLY A 101 0.14 9.70 3.53
N GLN A 102 1.20 9.57 2.72
CA GLN A 102 1.60 10.61 1.76
C GLN A 102 0.51 10.89 0.71
N ILE A 103 -0.12 9.85 0.15
CA ILE A 103 -1.24 10.00 -0.79
C ILE A 103 -2.40 10.76 -0.14
N VAL A 104 -2.80 10.38 1.08
CA VAL A 104 -3.87 11.02 1.84
C VAL A 104 -3.53 12.49 2.12
N TYR A 105 -2.29 12.79 2.49
CA TYR A 105 -1.85 14.17 2.73
C TYR A 105 -1.97 15.05 1.48
N LEU A 106 -1.51 14.55 0.32
CA LEU A 106 -1.66 15.24 -0.95
C LEU A 106 -3.12 15.42 -1.34
N ALA A 107 -3.93 14.36 -1.22
CA ALA A 107 -5.36 14.42 -1.53
C ALA A 107 -6.09 15.44 -0.65
N LYS A 108 -5.77 15.51 0.65
CA LYS A 108 -6.30 16.53 1.56
C LYS A 108 -5.90 17.94 1.13
N ALA A 109 -4.65 18.15 0.74
CA ALA A 109 -4.18 19.44 0.24
C ALA A 109 -4.89 19.86 -1.06
N PHE A 110 -5.09 18.93 -1.99
CA PHE A 110 -5.77 19.21 -3.26
C PHE A 110 -7.27 19.47 -3.09
N ARG A 111 -7.95 18.75 -2.19
CA ARG A 111 -9.38 18.95 -1.96
C ARG A 111 -9.68 20.16 -1.09
N GLY A 112 -8.75 20.58 -0.23
CA GLY A 112 -8.94 21.75 0.64
C GLY A 112 -10.22 21.64 1.45
N ALA A 113 -11.12 22.62 1.30
CA ALA A 113 -12.41 22.66 1.98
C ALA A 113 -13.36 21.51 1.58
N GLU A 114 -13.18 20.90 0.40
CA GLU A 114 -13.98 19.77 -0.05
C GLU A 114 -13.46 18.41 0.47
N TRP A 115 -12.44 18.40 1.32
CA TRP A 115 -11.92 17.16 1.88
C TRP A 115 -12.95 16.48 2.78
N ASN A 116 -13.32 15.24 2.40
CA ASN A 116 -14.19 14.40 3.23
C ASN A 116 -13.32 13.57 4.20
N SER A 117 -13.49 13.79 5.51
CA SER A 117 -12.72 13.09 6.54
C SER A 117 -12.88 11.57 6.44
N LEU A 118 -11.75 10.86 6.37
CA LEU A 118 -11.70 9.39 6.38
C LEU A 118 -12.03 8.83 7.77
N SER A 119 -11.77 9.60 8.84
CA SER A 119 -12.10 9.27 10.23
C SER A 119 -13.10 10.28 10.81
N ILE A 120 -13.22 10.37 12.13
CA ILE A 120 -14.05 11.35 12.82
C ILE A 120 -13.54 12.76 12.47
N PRO A 121 -14.37 13.66 11.91
CA PRO A 121 -13.95 15.03 11.64
C PRO A 121 -13.52 15.76 12.93
N PRO A 122 -12.56 16.70 12.85
CA PRO A 122 -12.21 17.55 13.99
C PRO A 122 -13.45 18.24 14.57
N GLY A 123 -13.59 18.24 15.90
CA GLY A 123 -14.74 18.82 16.60
C GLY A 123 -16.00 17.92 16.64
N LYS A 124 -15.97 16.73 16.03
CA LYS A 124 -17.11 15.79 16.01
C LYS A 124 -16.94 14.56 16.90
N SER A 125 -15.88 14.49 17.71
CA SER A 125 -15.60 13.34 18.58
C SER A 125 -16.67 13.08 19.63
N GLU A 126 -17.19 14.12 20.29
CA GLU A 126 -18.24 13.97 21.31
C GLU A 126 -19.58 13.53 20.72
N GLU A 127 -19.90 14.01 19.51
CA GLU A 127 -21.06 13.55 18.75
C GLU A 127 -20.92 12.08 18.39
N TYR A 128 -19.75 11.67 17.88
CA TYR A 128 -19.44 10.28 17.56
C TYR A 128 -19.55 9.35 18.78
N ASN A 129 -19.00 9.76 19.92
CA ASN A 129 -18.97 8.94 21.14
C ASN A 129 -20.35 8.74 21.79
N ARG A 130 -21.33 9.56 21.43
CA ARG A 130 -22.73 9.38 21.84
C ARG A 130 -23.46 8.29 21.05
N ASN A 131 -22.89 7.82 19.93
CA ASN A 131 -23.44 6.69 19.20
C ASN A 131 -23.22 5.39 20.00
N PRO A 132 -24.28 4.63 20.34
CA PRO A 132 -24.17 3.38 21.11
C PRO A 132 -23.28 2.32 20.44
N THR A 133 -23.15 2.34 19.11
CA THR A 133 -22.30 1.39 18.38
C THR A 133 -20.87 1.86 18.19
N ARG A 134 -20.58 3.17 18.41
CA ARG A 134 -19.28 3.80 18.09
C ARG A 134 -18.77 3.44 16.69
N GLU A 135 -19.68 3.29 15.72
CA GLU A 135 -19.36 3.03 14.32
C GLU A 135 -19.95 4.12 13.41
N LYS A 136 -19.28 4.40 12.28
CA LYS A 136 -19.88 5.19 11.21
C LYS A 136 -20.92 4.32 10.48
N PRO A 137 -22.10 4.86 10.12
CA PRO A 137 -23.00 4.16 9.20
C PRO A 137 -22.26 3.81 7.90
N PRO A 138 -22.59 2.66 7.26
CA PRO A 138 -22.07 2.35 5.93
C PRO A 138 -22.31 3.52 4.96
N ARG A 139 -21.32 3.83 4.13
CA ARG A 139 -21.42 4.85 3.08
C ARG A 139 -22.06 4.28 1.82
#